data_AF-A0A365TYU8-F1
#
_entry.id   AF-A0A365TYU8-F1
#
_cell.length_a   1.000
_cell.length_b   1.000
_cell.length_c   1.000
_cell.angle_alpha   90.00
_cell.angle_beta   90.00
_cell.angle_gamma   90.00
#
_symmetry.space_group_name_H-M   'P 1'
#
loop_
_entity.id
_entity.type
_entity.pdbx_description
1 polymer ?
#
loop_
_entity_poly.entity_id
_entity_poly.type
_entity_poly.pdbx_seq_one_letter_code
_entity_poly.pdbx_strand_id
1 'polypeptide(L)'
;MTRYNSQFELTVDDVELIEAALRREKADLSSQLIEEAAQDEIDEAAANDPDASLRRISELLGRLHNQKVFYRPRSGAYVGG
;
A
#
# COMPACT_ATOMS: atom_id res chain seq x y z
N MET A 1 19.88 1.32 -26.33
CA MET A 1 18.75 1.75 -25.48
C MET A 1 19.23 1.77 -24.04
N THR A 2 18.98 2.85 -23.31
CA THR A 2 19.27 2.96 -21.88
C THR A 2 18.35 2.00 -21.11
N ARG A 3 18.92 1.04 -20.40
CA ARG A 3 18.19 0.07 -19.58
C ARG A 3 18.08 0.61 -18.16
N TYR A 4 16.88 0.57 -17.59
CA TYR A 4 16.68 0.95 -16.19
C TYR A 4 17.30 -0.08 -15.25
N ASN A 5 17.80 0.39 -14.11
CA ASN A 5 18.27 -0.49 -13.05
C ASN A 5 17.07 -1.14 -12.36
N SER A 6 17.07 -2.46 -12.27
CA SER A 6 16.06 -3.25 -11.57
C SER A 6 16.49 -3.67 -10.16
N GLN A 7 17.75 -3.43 -9.80
CA GLN A 7 18.29 -3.72 -8.47
C GLN A 7 18.35 -2.42 -7.67
N PHE A 8 17.65 -2.39 -6.55
CA PHE A 8 17.63 -1.26 -5.63
C PHE A 8 18.30 -1.70 -4.32
N GLU A 9 19.22 -0.87 -3.83
CA GLU A 9 19.81 -1.03 -2.50
C GLU A 9 18.97 -0.18 -1.53
N LEU A 10 18.12 -0.85 -0.75
CA LEU A 10 17.25 -0.22 0.24
C LEU A 10 17.57 -0.79 1.62
N THR A 11 17.65 0.07 2.62
CA THR A 11 17.75 -0.34 4.01
C THR A 11 16.38 -0.74 4.57
N VAL A 12 16.37 -1.36 5.75
CA VAL A 12 15.12 -1.69 6.44
C VAL A 12 14.33 -0.40 6.76
N ASP A 13 15.03 0.66 7.17
CA ASP A 13 14.43 1.96 7.48
C ASP A 13 13.81 2.62 6.24
N ASP A 14 14.47 2.51 5.08
CA ASP A 14 13.91 3.00 3.81
C ASP A 14 12.61 2.29 3.46
N VAL A 15 12.57 0.96 3.63
CA VAL A 15 11.37 0.16 3.38
C VAL A 15 10.25 0.53 4.34
N GLU A 16 10.56 0.74 5.62
CA GLU A 16 9.58 1.18 6.61
C GLU A 16 9.01 2.57 6.28
N LEU A 17 9.86 3.50 5.88
CA LEU A 17 9.43 4.83 5.42
C LEU A 17 8.51 4.75 4.21
N ILE A 18 8.85 3.92 3.22
CA ILE A 18 8.01 3.68 2.03
C ILE A 18 6.65 3.10 2.44
N GLU A 19 6.63 2.09 3.33
CA GLU A 19 5.39 1.51 3.81
C GLU A 19 4.52 2.52 4.57
N ALA A 20 5.12 3.36 5.42
CA ALA A 20 4.40 4.39 6.15
C ALA A 20 3.77 5.43 5.21
N ALA A 21 4.52 5.86 4.19
CA ALA A 21 4.02 6.78 3.18
C ALA A 21 2.87 6.15 2.37
N LEU A 22 3.00 4.90 1.94
CA LEU A 22 1.95 4.17 1.21
C LEU A 22 0.68 3.96 2.07
N ARG A 23 0.82 3.70 3.36
CA ARG A 23 -0.32 3.57 4.29
C ARG A 23 -1.06 4.89 4.46
N ARG A 24 -0.33 6.01 4.55
CA ARG A 24 -0.93 7.35 4.61
C ARG A 24 -1.69 7.67 3.33
N GLU A 25 -1.04 7.49 2.18
CA GLU A 25 -1.66 7.73 0.87
C GLU A 25 -2.93 6.90 0.68
N LYS A 26 -2.91 5.63 1.09
CA LYS A 26 -4.10 4.77 1.08
C LYS A 26 -5.23 5.32 1.94
N ALA A 27 -4.91 5.82 3.14
CA ALA A 27 -5.91 6.39 4.04
C ALA A 27 -6.51 7.69 3.48
N ASP A 28 -5.68 8.55 2.89
CA ASP A 28 -6.11 9.81 2.28
C ASP A 28 -7.03 9.55 1.08
N LEU A 29 -6.62 8.68 0.15
CA LEU A 29 -7.43 8.30 -1.02
C LEU A 29 -8.75 7.62 -0.61
N SER A 30 -8.71 6.74 0.40
CA SER A 30 -9.92 6.08 0.89
C SER A 30 -10.89 7.06 1.53
N SER A 31 -10.40 8.12 2.19
CA SER A 31 -11.25 9.14 2.81
C SER A 31 -11.91 10.01 1.74
N GLN A 32 -11.14 10.45 0.74
CA GLN A 32 -11.64 11.20 -0.42
C GLN A 32 -12.74 10.45 -1.15
N LEU A 33 -12.54 9.14 -1.39
CA LEU A 33 -13.56 8.30 -2.02
C LEU A 33 -14.87 8.20 -1.23
N ILE A 34 -14.79 8.14 0.10
CA ILE A 34 -15.98 8.11 0.97
C ILE A 34 -16.70 9.46 0.94
N GLU A 35 -15.95 10.57 0.93
CA GLU A 35 -16.49 11.92 0.82
C GLU A 35 -17.17 12.15 -0.54
N GLU A 36 -16.53 11.76 -1.64
CA GLU A 36 -17.07 11.80 -3.00
C GLU A 36 -18.34 10.94 -3.13
N ALA A 37 -18.32 9.71 -2.60
CA ALA A 37 -19.49 8.82 -2.62
C ALA A 37 -20.66 9.33 -1.75
N ALA A 38 -20.39 10.17 -0.75
CA ALA A 38 -21.44 10.82 0.05
C ALA A 38 -21.99 12.08 -0.64
N GLN A 39 -21.28 12.63 -1.64
CA GLN A 39 -21.58 13.92 -2.26
C GLN A 39 -22.34 13.80 -3.58
N ASP A 40 -22.25 12.67 -4.30
CA ASP A 40 -22.87 12.49 -5.63
C ASP A 40 -24.05 11.48 -5.65
N GLU A 41 -25.27 12.03 -5.72
CA GLU A 41 -26.30 11.51 -6.65
C GLU A 41 -25.88 11.94 -8.07
N ILE A 42 -25.59 10.96 -8.95
CA ILE A 42 -25.44 11.11 -10.42
C ILE A 42 -24.13 11.79 -10.88
N ASP A 43 -23.14 11.00 -11.33
CA ASP A 43 -22.39 11.25 -12.58
C ASP A 43 -21.42 10.10 -12.91
N GLU A 44 -21.73 9.31 -13.94
CA GLU A 44 -20.98 8.11 -14.39
C GLU A 44 -19.69 8.42 -15.21
N ALA A 45 -18.97 9.51 -14.95
CA ALA A 45 -17.89 9.90 -15.86
C ALA A 45 -16.74 10.68 -15.22
N ALA A 46 -15.94 10.02 -14.38
CA ALA A 46 -14.56 10.44 -14.14
C ALA A 46 -13.63 9.23 -14.00
N ALA A 47 -13.08 8.80 -15.14
CA ALA A 47 -12.12 7.70 -15.26
C ALA A 47 -10.70 8.08 -14.79
N ASN A 48 -10.56 8.64 -13.59
CA ASN A 48 -9.46 8.24 -12.74
C ASN A 48 -10.07 7.17 -11.86
N ASP A 49 -9.53 5.96 -11.86
CA ASP A 49 -10.04 4.88 -11.02
C ASP A 49 -9.30 4.96 -9.66
N PRO A 50 -9.79 5.74 -8.67
CA PRO A 50 -9.19 5.76 -7.33
C PRO A 50 -9.18 4.36 -6.72
N ASP A 51 -10.09 3.45 -7.11
CA ASP A 51 -10.00 2.04 -6.73
C ASP A 51 -8.76 1.38 -7.33
N ALA A 52 -8.38 1.69 -8.57
CA ALA A 52 -7.15 1.16 -9.18
C ALA A 52 -5.89 1.60 -8.40
N SER A 53 -5.83 2.85 -7.95
CA SER A 53 -4.72 3.35 -7.12
C SER A 53 -4.69 2.67 -5.74
N LEU A 54 -5.84 2.56 -5.07
CA LEU A 54 -5.97 1.85 -3.80
C LEU A 54 -5.59 0.37 -3.89
N ARG A 55 -6.01 -0.31 -4.97
CA ARG A 55 -5.64 -1.70 -5.26
C ARG A 55 -4.13 -1.83 -5.45
N ARG A 56 -3.54 -0.97 -6.27
CA ARG A 56 -2.08 -0.97 -6.53
C ARG A 56 -1.26 -0.74 -5.26
N ILE A 57 -1.68 0.20 -4.40
CA ILE A 57 -1.02 0.45 -3.11
C ILE A 57 -1.17 -0.78 -2.21
N SER A 58 -2.36 -1.37 -2.13
CA SER A 58 -2.62 -2.55 -1.30
C SER A 58 -1.78 -3.76 -1.74
N GLU A 59 -1.66 -3.99 -3.05
CA GLU A 59 -0.80 -5.03 -3.61
C GLU A 59 0.68 -4.79 -3.30
N LEU A 60 1.15 -3.55 -3.44
CA LEU A 60 2.54 -3.21 -3.15
C LEU A 60 2.86 -3.41 -1.66
N LEU A 61 2.00 -2.93 -0.76
CA LEU A 61 2.12 -3.17 0.68
C LEU A 61 2.15 -4.66 1.01
N GLY A 62 1.33 -5.48 0.34
CA GLY A 62 1.37 -6.93 0.47
C GLY A 62 2.70 -7.55 0.04
N ARG A 63 3.25 -7.10 -1.11
CA ARG A 63 4.56 -7.57 -1.59
C ARG A 63 5.71 -7.15 -0.67
N LEU A 64 5.67 -5.95 -0.09
CA LEU A 64 6.67 -5.49 0.88
C LEU A 64 6.57 -6.27 2.19
N HIS A 65 5.35 -6.46 2.71
CA HIS A 65 5.10 -7.26 3.90
C HIS A 65 5.62 -8.70 3.77
N ASN A 66 5.43 -9.32 2.61
CA ASN A 66 5.88 -10.70 2.35
C ASN A 66 7.40 -10.85 2.31
N GLN A 67 8.16 -9.76 2.18
CA GLN A 67 9.62 -9.80 2.25
C GLN A 67 10.15 -9.74 3.69
N LYS A 68 9.31 -9.41 4.68
CA LYS A 68 9.74 -9.31 6.08
C LYS A 68 9.95 -10.69 6.71
N VAL A 69 11.01 -10.80 7.51
CA VAL A 69 11.25 -11.96 8.37
C VAL A 69 10.56 -11.73 9.71
N PHE A 70 9.43 -12.38 9.92
CA PHE A 70 8.69 -12.28 11.17
C PHE A 70 9.28 -13.23 12.21
N TYR A 71 9.53 -12.72 13.42
CA TYR A 71 9.91 -13.57 14.54
C TYR A 71 8.81 -14.59 14.81
N ARG A 72 9.20 -15.87 14.91
CA ARG A 72 8.32 -16.95 15.35
C ARG A 72 8.92 -17.63 16.57
N PRO A 73 8.22 -17.64 17.72
CA PRO A 73 8.70 -18.35 18.91
C PRO A 73 8.80 -19.85 18.62
N ARG A 74 9.88 -20.50 19.10
CA ARG A 74 10.08 -21.94 18.94
C ARG A 74 9.20 -22.78 19.86
N SER A 75 8.69 -22.19 20.93
CA SER A 75 7.76 -22.80 21.89
C SER A 75 6.82 -21.74 22.44
N GLY A 76 5.52 -22.03 22.52
CA GLY A 76 4.48 -21.10 22.96
C GLY A 76 3.55 -20.67 21.82
N ALA A 77 2.45 -20.00 22.16
CA ALA A 77 1.49 -19.50 21.19
C ALA A 77 2.07 -18.30 20.42
N TYR A 78 1.96 -18.32 19.09
CA TYR A 78 2.25 -17.17 18.25
C TYR A 78 1.09 -16.17 18.33
N VAL A 79 1.38 -14.92 18.69
CA VAL A 79 0.43 -13.80 18.63
C VAL A 79 0.97 -12.83 17.57
N GLY A 80 0.36 -12.85 16.38
CA GLY A 80 0.67 -11.92 15.29
C GLY A 80 -0.49 -10.94 15.10
N GLY A 81 -0.15 -9.67 14.88
CA GLY A 81 -1.06 -8.60 14.46
C GLY A 81 -0.80 -8.19 13.01
#